data_AF-A0A0R1EDU6-F1
#
_entry.id   AF-A0A0R1EDU6-F1
#
_cell.length_a   1.000
_cell.length_b   1.000
_cell.length_c   1.000
_cell.angle_alpha   90.00
_cell.angle_beta   90.00
_cell.angle_gamma   90.00
#
_symmetry.space_group_name_H-M   'P 1'
#
loop_
_entity.id
_entity.type
_entity.pdbx_description
1 polymer ?
#
loop_
_entity_poly.entity_id
_entity_poly.type
_entity_poly.pdbx_seq_one_letter_code
_entity_poly.pdbx_strand_id
1 'polypeptide(L)'
;DVFAWGHFFGWAFKAILIRHMGILWAISVMWEITEITFAHLLPNFIECWWDALILDVIICNGLGIWMGLKICQILEMREYKWASIKDISTTTGKIKRAMLQFTPESWSAIRWLDPKSTAMRFAAVIQLVIFWQVTELNTFFLKHIFEMPPDHFIVIGRLIFIGLFVAPSVRQYYVYVTDTRCKRVGTQCWVYGAIMVSEAILCIKNGKELFERTQAINIVLWLTVQVIISVAFVYLAVYWQQRQLKKVSSTPTKRKETSPATSSSPSKGKLSPQKEKKVK
;
A
#
# COMPACT_ATOMS: atom_id res chain seq x y z
N ASP A 1 -8.14 24.18 1.09
CA ASP A 1 -9.38 23.51 0.67
C ASP A 1 -9.53 22.19 1.43
N VAL A 2 -10.77 21.72 1.65
CA VAL A 2 -11.06 20.40 2.22
C VAL A 2 -10.54 19.28 1.30
N PHE A 3 -10.45 19.53 -0.01
CA PHE A 3 -9.91 18.59 -0.98
C PHE A 3 -8.43 18.28 -0.75
N ALA A 4 -7.58 19.29 -0.51
CA ALA A 4 -6.15 19.08 -0.17
C ALA A 4 -5.95 18.17 1.06
N TRP A 5 -6.79 18.33 2.09
CA TRP A 5 -6.79 17.43 3.25
C TRP A 5 -7.28 16.02 2.89
N GLY A 6 -8.30 15.93 2.03
CA GLY A 6 -8.80 14.66 1.49
C GLY A 6 -7.71 13.90 0.73
N HIS A 7 -6.94 14.58 -0.12
CA HIS A 7 -5.78 14.03 -0.82
C HIS A 7 -4.74 13.55 0.20
N PHE A 8 -4.28 14.43 1.10
CA PHE A 8 -3.27 14.06 2.09
C PHE A 8 -3.65 12.83 2.94
N PHE A 9 -4.84 12.83 3.55
CA PHE A 9 -5.29 11.72 4.40
C PHE A 9 -5.63 10.46 3.59
N GLY A 10 -6.22 10.62 2.40
CA GLY A 10 -6.50 9.51 1.50
C GLY A 10 -5.22 8.81 1.07
N TRP A 11 -4.18 9.56 0.70
CA TRP A 11 -2.88 9.03 0.31
C TRP A 11 -2.09 8.42 1.47
N ALA A 12 -2.22 8.98 2.67
CA ALA A 12 -1.68 8.36 3.87
C ALA A 12 -2.33 7.01 4.16
N PHE A 13 -3.66 6.92 4.04
CA PHE A 13 -4.39 5.67 4.23
C PHE A 13 -4.01 4.64 3.16
N LYS A 14 -4.01 5.02 1.87
CA LYS A 14 -3.52 4.20 0.75
C LYS A 14 -2.12 3.66 1.03
N ALA A 15 -1.22 4.51 1.53
CA ALA A 15 0.15 4.13 1.82
C ALA A 15 0.28 3.09 2.93
N ILE A 16 -0.56 3.18 3.97
CA ILE A 16 -0.62 2.17 5.04
C ILE A 16 -1.07 0.80 4.51
N LEU A 17 -1.94 0.79 3.49
CA LEU A 17 -2.49 -0.43 2.91
C LEU A 17 -1.57 -1.07 1.86
N ILE A 18 -1.09 -0.29 0.89
CA ILE A 18 -0.25 -0.80 -0.21
C ILE A 18 1.21 -0.96 0.21
N ARG A 19 1.72 -0.09 1.09
CA ARG A 19 3.09 -0.16 1.64
C ARG A 19 4.21 -0.21 0.59
N HIS A 20 3.96 0.34 -0.59
CA HIS A 20 4.94 0.35 -1.67
C HIS A 20 4.93 1.71 -2.39
N MET A 21 6.02 2.47 -2.20
CA MET A 21 6.19 3.83 -2.74
C MET A 21 5.88 3.90 -4.24
N GLY A 22 6.48 3.00 -5.02
CA GLY A 22 6.31 2.99 -6.47
C GLY A 22 4.84 2.88 -6.92
N ILE A 23 4.16 1.79 -6.53
CA ILE A 23 2.74 1.57 -6.84
C ILE A 23 1.89 2.76 -6.41
N LEU A 24 2.14 3.38 -5.25
CA LEU A 24 1.38 4.54 -4.79
C LEU A 24 1.55 5.75 -5.72
N TRP A 25 2.77 6.07 -6.13
CA TRP A 25 3.02 7.14 -7.11
C TRP A 25 2.38 6.83 -8.47
N ALA A 26 2.38 5.56 -8.89
CA ALA A 26 1.71 5.15 -10.11
C ALA A 26 0.20 5.41 -10.05
N ILE A 27 -0.44 4.96 -8.95
CA ILE A 27 -1.86 5.22 -8.70
C ILE A 27 -2.11 6.73 -8.65
N SER A 28 -1.21 7.52 -8.06
CA SER A 28 -1.36 8.98 -7.96
C SER A 28 -1.43 9.61 -9.34
N VAL A 29 -0.48 9.31 -10.21
CA VAL A 29 -0.49 9.84 -11.59
C VAL A 29 -1.70 9.31 -12.39
N MET A 30 -2.06 8.05 -12.19
CA MET A 30 -3.21 7.43 -12.86
C MET A 30 -4.55 8.03 -12.41
N TRP A 31 -4.63 8.52 -11.17
CA TRP A 31 -5.77 9.25 -10.64
C TRP A 31 -5.95 10.60 -11.34
N GLU A 32 -4.90 11.42 -11.44
CA GLU A 32 -4.97 12.70 -12.18
C GLU A 32 -5.43 12.50 -13.64
N ILE A 33 -4.93 11.46 -14.30
CA ILE A 33 -5.35 11.13 -15.67
C ILE A 33 -6.83 10.73 -15.71
N THR A 34 -7.32 10.06 -14.67
CA THR A 34 -8.74 9.71 -14.54
C THR A 34 -9.58 10.98 -14.39
N GLU A 35 -9.15 11.94 -13.58
CA GLU A 35 -9.83 13.22 -13.39
C GLU A 35 -9.89 14.02 -14.69
N ILE A 36 -8.76 14.15 -15.40
CA ILE A 36 -8.71 14.79 -16.72
C ILE A 36 -9.66 14.09 -17.71
N THR A 37 -9.65 12.75 -17.71
CA THR A 37 -10.49 11.98 -18.64
C THR A 37 -11.97 12.20 -18.38
N PHE A 38 -12.39 12.32 -17.12
CA PHE A 38 -13.80 12.44 -16.73
C PHE A 38 -14.23 13.88 -16.37
N ALA A 39 -13.36 14.89 -16.51
CA ALA A 39 -13.69 16.29 -16.24
C ALA A 39 -14.86 16.83 -17.08
N HIS A 40 -15.10 16.25 -18.25
CA HIS A 40 -16.26 16.57 -19.09
C HIS A 40 -17.60 16.10 -18.50
N LEU A 41 -17.59 15.12 -17.60
CA LEU A 41 -18.78 14.60 -16.91
C LEU A 41 -18.92 15.14 -15.50
N LEU A 42 -17.79 15.36 -14.83
CA LEU A 42 -17.73 15.73 -13.42
C LEU A 42 -17.07 17.11 -13.32
N PRO A 43 -17.86 18.19 -13.15
CA PRO A 43 -17.32 19.54 -13.00
C PRO A 43 -16.36 19.70 -11.83
N ASN A 44 -16.48 18.82 -10.82
CA ASN A 44 -15.57 18.74 -9.68
C ASN A 44 -14.11 18.43 -10.06
N PHE A 45 -13.86 17.87 -11.25
CA PHE A 45 -12.51 17.54 -11.73
C PHE A 45 -11.91 18.64 -12.61
N ILE A 46 -12.62 19.76 -12.81
CA ILE A 46 -12.10 20.90 -13.57
C ILE A 46 -11.29 21.76 -12.61
N GLU A 47 -9.98 21.50 -12.60
CA GLU A 47 -9.02 22.20 -11.78
C GLU A 47 -7.91 22.82 -12.63
N CYS A 48 -7.14 23.73 -12.03
CA CYS A 48 -5.99 24.30 -12.72
C CYS A 48 -4.91 23.23 -12.89
N TRP A 49 -4.20 23.24 -14.03
CA TRP A 49 -3.13 22.26 -14.29
C TRP A 49 -2.06 22.21 -13.18
N TRP A 50 -1.78 23.35 -12.53
CA TRP A 50 -0.80 23.45 -11.47
C TRP A 50 -1.33 22.89 -10.15
N ASP A 51 -2.64 22.92 -9.94
CA ASP A 51 -3.30 22.39 -8.74
C ASP A 51 -3.17 20.86 -8.75
N ALA A 52 -3.68 20.25 -9.83
CA ALA A 52 -3.57 18.81 -10.10
C ALA A 52 -2.12 18.29 -10.03
N LEU A 53 -1.16 18.99 -10.65
CA LEU A 53 0.22 18.49 -10.71
C LEU A 53 1.04 18.83 -9.45
N ILE A 54 1.01 20.09 -9.00
CA ILE A 54 1.91 20.56 -7.95
C ILE A 54 1.26 20.37 -6.58
N LEU A 55 0.03 20.85 -6.40
CA LEU A 55 -0.63 20.74 -5.11
C LEU A 55 -1.01 19.29 -4.83
N ASP A 56 -1.66 18.61 -5.76
CA ASP A 56 -2.18 17.27 -5.49
C ASP A 56 -1.09 16.22 -5.59
N VAL A 57 -0.53 15.97 -6.78
CA VAL A 57 0.47 14.90 -6.96
C VAL A 57 1.73 15.10 -6.12
N ILE A 58 2.36 16.27 -6.19
CA ILE A 58 3.67 16.47 -5.56
C ILE A 58 3.54 16.73 -4.06
N ILE A 59 2.65 17.63 -3.65
CA ILE A 59 2.56 18.07 -2.25
C ILE A 59 1.62 17.14 -1.45
N CYS A 60 0.33 17.15 -1.72
CA CYS A 60 -0.66 16.45 -0.89
C CYS A 60 -0.46 14.93 -0.94
N ASN A 61 -0.43 14.35 -2.14
CA ASN A 61 -0.28 12.92 -2.35
C ASN A 61 1.11 12.48 -1.91
N GLY A 62 2.16 13.20 -2.31
CA GLY A 62 3.54 12.92 -1.93
C GLY A 62 3.77 12.94 -0.41
N LEU A 63 3.28 13.94 0.30
CA LEU A 63 3.36 14.03 1.77
C LEU A 63 2.54 12.94 2.45
N GLY A 64 1.33 12.66 1.96
CA GLY A 64 0.48 11.58 2.47
C GLY A 64 1.17 10.22 2.34
N ILE A 65 1.72 9.93 1.16
CA ILE A 65 2.47 8.69 0.90
C ILE A 65 3.67 8.58 1.84
N TRP A 66 4.47 9.64 1.95
CA TRP A 66 5.62 9.66 2.86
C TRP A 66 5.21 9.39 4.30
N MET A 67 4.17 10.07 4.79
CA MET A 67 3.68 9.90 6.17
C MET A 67 3.21 8.45 6.40
N GLY A 68 2.37 7.91 5.51
CA GLY A 68 1.85 6.55 5.65
C GLY A 68 2.96 5.49 5.64
N LEU A 69 3.94 5.63 4.74
CA LEU A 69 5.10 4.72 4.71
C LEU A 69 5.99 4.88 5.94
N LYS A 70 6.15 6.09 6.49
CA LYS A 70 6.88 6.31 7.74
C LYS A 70 6.19 5.66 8.93
N ILE A 71 4.86 5.74 9.01
CA ILE A 71 4.08 5.01 10.01
C ILE A 71 4.33 3.50 9.88
N CYS A 72 4.30 2.95 8.66
CA CYS A 72 4.60 1.54 8.44
C CYS A 72 6.01 1.14 8.91
N GLN A 73 7.03 1.94 8.59
CA GLN A 73 8.41 1.68 9.03
C GLN A 73 8.55 1.67 10.56
N ILE A 74 7.87 2.59 11.24
CA ILE A 74 7.87 2.67 12.71
C ILE A 74 7.18 1.45 13.34
N LEU A 75 6.13 0.93 12.70
CA LEU A 75 5.41 -0.26 13.16
C LEU A 75 6.17 -1.56 12.85
N GLU A 76 6.87 -1.63 11.72
CA GLU A 76 7.66 -2.81 11.30
C GLU A 76 8.91 -3.03 12.17
N MET A 77 9.60 -1.95 12.55
CA MET A 77 10.84 -2.00 13.33
C MET A 77 10.61 -2.13 14.85
N ARG A 78 9.37 -2.37 15.31
CA ARG A 78 9.02 -2.35 16.73
C ARG A 78 9.04 -3.73 17.36
N GLU A 79 9.79 -3.88 18.44
CA GLU A 79 9.76 -5.04 19.32
C GLU A 79 8.71 -4.86 20.45
N TYR A 80 7.81 -5.83 20.60
CA TYR A 80 6.79 -5.80 21.66
C TYR A 80 7.35 -6.40 22.96
N LYS A 81 7.47 -5.56 24.00
CA LYS A 81 7.77 -6.01 25.36
C LYS A 81 6.45 -6.24 26.12
N TRP A 82 6.23 -7.48 26.55
CA TRP A 82 5.04 -7.92 27.30
C TRP A 82 5.15 -7.66 28.82
N ALA A 83 5.54 -6.45 29.23
CA ALA A 83 5.57 -6.07 30.65
C ALA A 83 4.17 -5.71 31.18
N SER A 84 3.81 -5.97 32.44
CA SER A 84 2.52 -5.53 32.96
C SER A 84 2.49 -4.00 33.11
N ILE A 85 1.32 -3.36 32.93
CA ILE A 85 1.17 -1.91 33.19
C ILE A 85 1.50 -1.60 34.66
N LYS A 86 1.30 -2.59 35.55
CA LYS A 86 1.63 -2.51 36.98
C LYS A 86 3.14 -2.43 37.24
N ASP A 87 3.96 -2.94 36.32
CA ASP A 87 5.43 -2.97 36.45
C ASP A 87 6.08 -1.66 35.98
N ILE A 88 5.30 -0.69 35.48
CA ILE A 88 5.78 0.60 34.98
C ILE A 88 5.57 1.68 36.04
N SER A 89 6.67 2.23 36.56
CA SER A 89 6.64 3.22 37.64
C SER A 89 6.21 4.62 37.20
N THR A 90 6.44 4.99 35.93
CA THR A 90 6.20 6.37 35.44
C THR A 90 4.82 6.54 34.79
N THR A 91 4.17 7.68 35.06
CA THR A 91 2.86 8.04 34.45
C THR A 91 2.96 8.13 32.93
N THR A 92 4.04 8.72 32.40
CA THR A 92 4.32 8.76 30.95
C THR A 92 4.49 7.38 30.36
N GLY A 93 5.09 6.43 31.10
CA GLY A 93 5.25 5.04 30.67
C GLY A 93 3.91 4.29 30.64
N LYS A 94 3.03 4.53 31.61
CA LYS A 94 1.67 3.96 31.64
C LYS A 94 0.82 4.48 30.47
N ILE A 95 0.85 5.78 30.21
CA ILE A 95 0.16 6.41 29.06
C ILE A 95 0.70 5.84 27.74
N LYS A 96 2.03 5.79 27.59
CA LYS A 96 2.67 5.18 26.41
C LYS A 96 2.21 3.73 26.23
N ARG A 97 2.11 2.94 27.30
CA ARG A 97 1.64 1.55 27.20
C ARG A 97 0.17 1.44 26.84
N ALA A 98 -0.69 2.30 27.39
CA ALA A 98 -2.10 2.36 27.01
C ALA A 98 -2.26 2.69 25.52
N MET A 99 -1.54 3.70 25.02
CA MET A 99 -1.54 4.04 23.59
C MET A 99 -1.03 2.87 22.72
N LEU A 100 -0.08 2.07 23.22
CA LEU A 100 0.45 0.92 22.49
C LEU A 100 -0.52 -0.25 22.36
N GLN A 101 -1.58 -0.32 23.17
CA GLN A 101 -2.63 -1.34 22.98
C GLN A 101 -3.41 -1.14 21.69
N PHE A 102 -3.43 0.08 21.16
CA PHE A 102 -4.05 0.40 19.88
C PHE A 102 -3.12 0.16 18.68
N THR A 103 -1.88 -0.28 18.93
CA THR A 103 -0.96 -0.69 17.86
C THR A 103 -1.05 -2.20 17.61
N PRO A 104 -0.93 -2.65 16.35
CA PRO A 104 -1.17 -4.05 15.98
C PRO A 104 -0.07 -4.97 16.52
N GLU A 105 -0.44 -6.15 17.04
CA GLU A 105 0.48 -7.14 17.64
C GLU A 105 1.67 -7.51 16.72
N SER A 106 1.43 -7.60 15.42
CA SER A 106 2.49 -7.82 14.44
C SER A 106 2.26 -6.98 13.20
N TRP A 107 3.36 -6.49 12.61
CA TRP A 107 3.31 -5.72 11.38
C TRP A 107 4.16 -6.40 10.30
N SER A 108 3.49 -7.14 9.41
CA SER A 108 4.18 -7.87 8.35
C SER A 108 4.62 -6.97 7.20
N ALA A 109 5.85 -7.21 6.71
CA ALA A 109 6.35 -6.59 5.49
C ALA A 109 5.52 -7.05 4.27
N ILE A 110 5.06 -6.10 3.46
CA ILE A 110 4.32 -6.38 2.22
C ILE A 110 5.26 -6.13 1.05
N ARG A 111 5.46 -7.15 0.21
CA ARG A 111 6.31 -7.08 -0.98
C ARG A 111 5.53 -7.52 -2.20
N TRP A 112 4.89 -6.53 -2.86
CA TRP A 112 4.10 -6.77 -4.08
C TRP A 112 4.96 -7.22 -5.25
N LEU A 113 6.12 -6.60 -5.41
CA LEU A 113 7.05 -6.82 -6.52
C LEU A 113 8.37 -7.35 -5.96
N ASP A 114 8.78 -8.51 -6.46
CA ASP A 114 10.08 -9.14 -6.21
C ASP A 114 10.72 -9.47 -7.58
N PRO A 115 12.04 -9.35 -7.77
CA PRO A 115 12.72 -9.67 -9.03
C PRO A 115 12.43 -11.08 -9.58
N LYS A 116 12.02 -12.02 -8.73
CA LYS A 116 11.59 -13.38 -9.13
C LYS A 116 10.07 -13.53 -9.26
N SER A 117 9.33 -12.42 -9.25
CA SER A 117 7.86 -12.46 -9.31
C SER A 117 7.37 -12.93 -10.66
N THR A 118 6.33 -13.75 -10.63
CA THR A 118 5.67 -14.27 -11.82
C THR A 118 4.83 -13.20 -12.51
N ALA A 119 4.61 -13.35 -13.83
CA ALA A 119 3.67 -12.56 -14.63
C ALA A 119 2.30 -12.38 -13.93
N MET A 120 1.86 -13.41 -13.21
CA MET A 120 0.61 -13.42 -12.44
C MET A 120 0.58 -12.38 -11.31
N ARG A 121 1.71 -12.12 -10.62
CA ARG A 121 1.77 -11.08 -9.58
C ARG A 121 1.65 -9.69 -10.17
N PHE A 122 2.18 -9.47 -11.37
CA PHE A 122 2.03 -8.20 -12.07
C PHE A 122 0.59 -7.97 -12.52
N ALA A 123 -0.04 -8.99 -13.13
CA ALA A 123 -1.47 -8.93 -13.47
C ALA A 123 -2.34 -8.65 -12.24
N ALA A 124 -2.00 -9.24 -11.10
CA ALA A 124 -2.71 -9.00 -9.85
C ALA A 124 -2.54 -7.56 -9.31
N VAL A 125 -1.36 -6.96 -9.42
CA VAL A 125 -1.16 -5.55 -9.05
C VAL A 125 -1.97 -4.63 -9.98
N ILE A 126 -1.97 -4.91 -11.29
CA ILE A 126 -2.80 -4.15 -12.25
C ILE A 126 -4.29 -4.26 -11.88
N GLN A 127 -4.77 -5.47 -11.59
CA GLN A 127 -6.15 -5.71 -11.16
C GLN A 127 -6.47 -4.91 -9.88
N LEU A 128 -5.59 -4.92 -8.88
CA LEU A 128 -5.76 -4.16 -7.65
C LEU A 128 -5.87 -2.65 -7.91
N VAL A 129 -5.03 -2.11 -8.79
CA VAL A 129 -5.07 -0.70 -9.18
C VAL A 129 -6.40 -0.35 -9.84
N ILE A 130 -6.87 -1.16 -10.81
CA ILE A 130 -8.16 -0.92 -11.48
C ILE A 130 -9.32 -0.97 -10.49
N PHE A 131 -9.36 -1.97 -9.60
CA PHE A 131 -10.39 -2.08 -8.56
C PHE A 131 -10.42 -0.84 -7.66
N TRP A 132 -9.24 -0.29 -7.34
CA TRP A 132 -9.16 0.93 -6.55
C TRP A 132 -9.69 2.15 -7.30
N GLN A 133 -9.23 2.35 -8.55
CA GLN A 133 -9.66 3.48 -9.39
C GLN A 133 -11.17 3.49 -9.58
N VAL A 134 -11.78 2.33 -9.85
CA VAL A 134 -13.24 2.21 -10.03
C VAL A 134 -13.99 2.56 -8.75
N THR A 135 -13.54 2.08 -7.58
CA THR A 135 -14.19 2.40 -6.30
C THR A 135 -14.12 3.90 -5.97
N GLU A 136 -12.99 4.54 -6.25
CA GLU A 136 -12.85 5.98 -6.04
C GLU A 136 -13.72 6.75 -7.03
N LEU A 137 -13.68 6.39 -8.31
CA LEU A 137 -14.50 7.01 -9.35
C LEU A 137 -16.00 6.87 -9.06
N ASN A 138 -16.45 5.71 -8.58
CA ASN A 138 -17.82 5.49 -8.11
C ASN A 138 -18.21 6.48 -7.00
N THR A 139 -17.27 6.84 -6.12
CA THR A 139 -17.53 7.83 -5.06
C THR A 139 -17.89 9.20 -5.64
N PHE A 140 -17.14 9.64 -6.66
CA PHE A 140 -17.39 10.92 -7.31
C PHE A 140 -18.66 10.89 -8.18
N PHE A 141 -18.94 9.79 -8.86
CA PHE A 141 -20.19 9.66 -9.61
C PHE A 141 -21.41 9.61 -8.70
N LEU A 142 -21.39 8.82 -7.62
CA LEU A 142 -22.53 8.74 -6.70
C LEU A 142 -22.84 10.09 -6.07
N LYS A 143 -21.83 10.85 -5.61
CA LYS A 143 -22.10 12.19 -5.06
C LYS A 143 -22.68 13.12 -6.11
N HIS A 144 -22.23 13.04 -7.37
CA HIS A 144 -22.70 13.91 -8.44
C HIS A 144 -24.12 13.55 -8.90
N ILE A 145 -24.40 12.26 -9.13
CA ILE A 145 -25.71 11.75 -9.59
C ILE A 145 -26.80 12.03 -8.56
N PHE A 146 -26.48 11.93 -7.28
CA PHE A 146 -27.43 12.20 -6.19
C PHE A 146 -27.32 13.63 -5.65
N GLU A 147 -26.58 14.51 -6.32
CA GLU A 147 -26.41 15.93 -5.93
C GLU A 147 -26.02 16.14 -4.46
N MET A 148 -25.21 15.23 -3.91
CA MET A 148 -24.75 15.31 -2.53
C MET A 148 -23.51 16.21 -2.43
N PRO A 149 -23.50 17.19 -1.50
CA PRO A 149 -22.33 18.02 -1.32
C PRO A 149 -21.17 17.22 -0.68
N PRO A 150 -19.90 17.61 -0.88
CA PRO A 150 -18.74 16.83 -0.44
C PRO A 150 -18.63 16.62 1.07
N ASP A 151 -19.16 17.57 1.85
CA ASP A 151 -19.21 17.58 3.31
C ASP A 151 -20.39 16.77 3.88
N HIS A 152 -21.26 16.25 3.02
CA HIS A 152 -22.42 15.48 3.45
C HIS A 152 -21.99 14.21 4.21
N PHE A 153 -22.61 13.96 5.36
CA PHE A 153 -22.26 12.86 6.25
C PHE A 153 -22.34 11.48 5.57
N ILE A 154 -23.23 11.29 4.59
CA ILE A 154 -23.33 10.03 3.83
C ILE A 154 -22.06 9.79 3.00
N VAL A 155 -21.50 10.82 2.38
CA VAL A 155 -20.28 10.71 1.56
C VAL A 155 -19.09 10.33 2.44
N ILE A 156 -18.93 11.02 3.57
CA ILE A 156 -17.87 10.76 4.55
C ILE A 156 -18.05 9.38 5.20
N GLY A 157 -19.25 9.06 5.67
CA GLY A 157 -19.58 7.79 6.29
C GLY A 157 -19.35 6.60 5.34
N ARG A 158 -19.69 6.76 4.06
CA ARG A 158 -19.41 5.76 3.02
C ARG A 158 -17.91 5.57 2.79
N LEU A 159 -17.12 6.64 2.73
CA LEU A 159 -15.65 6.54 2.61
C LEU A 159 -15.03 5.77 3.77
N ILE A 160 -15.47 6.05 5.01
CA ILE A 160 -15.05 5.31 6.20
C ILE A 160 -15.46 3.84 6.08
N PHE A 161 -16.71 3.56 5.73
CA PHE A 161 -17.23 2.20 5.60
C PHE A 161 -16.45 1.39 4.57
N ILE A 162 -16.22 1.92 3.37
CA ILE A 162 -15.42 1.27 2.34
C ILE A 162 -13.98 1.07 2.83
N GLY A 163 -13.37 2.06 3.48
CA GLY A 163 -12.03 1.94 4.06
C GLY A 163 -11.89 0.75 5.01
N LEU A 164 -12.91 0.49 5.84
CA LEU A 164 -12.94 -0.64 6.77
C LEU A 164 -12.97 -2.01 6.06
N PHE A 165 -13.61 -2.11 4.89
CA PHE A 165 -13.63 -3.34 4.08
C PHE A 165 -12.38 -3.50 3.21
N VAL A 166 -11.85 -2.39 2.68
CA VAL A 166 -10.66 -2.40 1.84
C VAL A 166 -9.44 -2.88 2.63
N ALA A 167 -9.27 -2.45 3.88
CA ALA A 167 -8.11 -2.81 4.68
C ALA A 167 -7.87 -4.35 4.81
N PRO A 168 -8.85 -5.16 5.27
CA PRO A 168 -8.70 -6.62 5.29
C PRO A 168 -8.71 -7.23 3.89
N SER A 169 -9.40 -6.63 2.92
CA SER A 169 -9.45 -7.12 1.53
C SER A 169 -8.08 -7.05 0.86
N VAL A 170 -7.37 -5.92 0.96
CA VAL A 170 -6.02 -5.76 0.40
C VAL A 170 -5.07 -6.80 1.02
N ARG A 171 -5.21 -7.08 2.32
CA ARG A 171 -4.42 -8.11 3.00
C ARG A 171 -4.75 -9.52 2.49
N GLN A 172 -6.02 -9.87 2.38
CA GLN A 172 -6.45 -11.17 1.86
C GLN A 172 -6.01 -11.36 0.40
N TYR A 173 -6.13 -10.33 -0.43
CA TYR A 173 -5.69 -10.33 -1.81
C TYR A 173 -4.18 -10.50 -1.92
N TYR A 174 -3.40 -9.78 -1.11
CA TYR A 174 -1.95 -9.96 -1.04
C TYR A 174 -1.56 -11.41 -0.73
N VAL A 175 -2.18 -12.02 0.29
CA VAL A 175 -1.89 -13.42 0.67
C VAL A 175 -2.26 -14.38 -0.47
N TYR A 176 -3.41 -14.18 -1.12
CA TYR A 176 -3.84 -14.98 -2.27
C TYR A 176 -2.84 -14.93 -3.44
N VAL A 177 -2.29 -13.74 -3.72
CA VAL A 177 -1.36 -13.53 -4.85
C VAL A 177 0.06 -14.00 -4.52
N THR A 178 0.45 -14.00 -3.24
CA THR A 178 1.83 -14.27 -2.82
C THR A 178 2.06 -15.67 -2.27
N ASP A 179 1.12 -16.25 -1.53
CA ASP A 179 1.24 -17.61 -0.95
C ASP A 179 0.66 -18.65 -1.91
N THR A 180 1.52 -19.54 -2.43
CA THR A 180 1.12 -20.59 -3.38
C THR A 180 0.17 -21.64 -2.79
N ARG A 181 0.09 -21.72 -1.46
CA ARG A 181 -0.84 -22.60 -0.73
C ARG A 181 -2.25 -22.01 -0.69
N CYS A 182 -2.39 -20.70 -0.84
CA CYS A 182 -3.69 -20.04 -0.89
C CYS A 182 -4.31 -20.25 -2.29
N LYS A 183 -5.39 -21.03 -2.37
CA LYS A 183 -6.08 -21.31 -3.65
C LYS A 183 -7.37 -20.52 -3.85
N ARG A 184 -7.89 -19.87 -2.81
CA ARG A 184 -9.17 -19.16 -2.83
C ARG A 184 -9.00 -17.72 -2.37
N VAL A 185 -9.70 -16.82 -3.04
CA VAL A 185 -9.82 -15.41 -2.65
C VAL A 185 -10.64 -15.34 -1.36
N GLY A 186 -10.22 -14.51 -0.41
CA GLY A 186 -10.89 -14.35 0.88
C GLY A 186 -12.25 -13.66 0.77
N THR A 187 -13.12 -13.89 1.76
CA THR A 187 -14.50 -13.38 1.78
C THR A 187 -14.57 -11.86 1.73
N GLN A 188 -13.64 -11.14 2.37
CA GLN A 188 -13.69 -9.67 2.38
C GLN A 188 -13.42 -9.10 0.99
N CYS A 189 -12.50 -9.71 0.23
CA CYS A 189 -12.28 -9.33 -1.17
C CYS A 189 -13.55 -9.50 -2.04
N TRP A 190 -14.31 -10.58 -1.82
CA TRP A 190 -15.58 -10.80 -2.52
C TRP A 190 -16.62 -9.74 -2.15
N VAL A 191 -16.74 -9.42 -0.86
CA VAL A 191 -17.65 -8.37 -0.38
C VAL A 191 -17.25 -7.02 -0.96
N TYR A 192 -15.96 -6.67 -0.94
CA TYR A 192 -15.45 -5.45 -1.55
C TYR A 192 -15.74 -5.38 -3.05
N GLY A 193 -15.52 -6.48 -3.78
CA GLY A 193 -15.87 -6.58 -5.20
C GLY A 193 -17.37 -6.41 -5.45
N ALA A 194 -18.22 -7.01 -4.60
CA ALA A 194 -19.67 -6.85 -4.69
C ALA A 194 -20.12 -5.42 -4.43
N ILE A 195 -19.53 -4.73 -3.44
CA ILE A 195 -19.77 -3.30 -3.18
C ILE A 195 -19.40 -2.47 -4.41
N MET A 196 -18.17 -2.61 -4.92
CA MET A 196 -17.69 -1.88 -6.08
C MET A 196 -18.59 -2.08 -7.31
N VAL A 197 -18.96 -3.32 -7.62
CA VAL A 197 -19.84 -3.64 -8.77
C VAL A 197 -21.25 -3.08 -8.55
N SER A 198 -21.81 -3.22 -7.35
CA SER A 198 -23.16 -2.70 -7.05
C SER A 198 -23.21 -1.19 -7.20
N GLU A 199 -22.17 -0.49 -6.75
CA GLU A 199 -22.06 0.96 -6.89
C GLU A 199 -21.88 1.41 -8.34
N ALA A 200 -21.08 0.67 -9.12
CA ALA A 200 -20.95 0.94 -10.55
C ALA A 200 -22.30 0.78 -11.27
N ILE A 201 -23.08 -0.26 -10.92
CA ILE A 201 -24.43 -0.47 -11.45
C ILE A 201 -25.36 0.66 -11.05
N LEU A 202 -25.30 1.14 -9.79
CA LEU A 202 -26.09 2.29 -9.34
C LEU A 202 -25.72 3.55 -10.13
N CYS A 203 -24.43 3.81 -10.35
CA CYS A 203 -23.98 4.93 -11.17
C CYS A 203 -24.56 4.85 -12.58
N ILE A 204 -24.43 3.70 -13.25
CA ILE A 204 -24.92 3.52 -14.63
C ILE A 204 -26.45 3.62 -14.69
N LYS A 205 -27.16 3.02 -13.73
CA LYS A 205 -28.62 2.98 -13.71
C LYS A 205 -29.24 4.35 -13.46
N ASN A 206 -28.66 5.12 -12.55
CA ASN A 206 -29.20 6.41 -12.11
C ASN A 206 -28.59 7.59 -12.89
N GLY A 207 -27.42 7.43 -13.50
CA GLY A 207 -26.75 8.46 -14.29
C GLY A 207 -26.97 8.32 -15.80
N LYS A 208 -28.09 7.76 -16.28
CA LYS A 208 -28.29 7.46 -17.71
C LYS A 208 -28.03 8.66 -18.62
N GLU A 209 -28.58 9.83 -18.29
CA GLU A 209 -28.37 11.06 -19.07
C GLU A 209 -26.91 11.53 -19.07
N LEU A 210 -26.17 11.27 -17.98
CA LEU A 210 -24.74 11.57 -17.88
C LEU A 210 -23.93 10.58 -18.74
N PHE A 211 -24.26 9.29 -18.67
CA PHE A 211 -23.59 8.23 -19.43
C PHE A 211 -23.96 8.21 -20.91
N GLU A 212 -25.10 8.79 -21.31
CA GLU A 212 -25.42 9.06 -22.72
C GLU A 212 -24.44 10.05 -23.34
N ARG A 213 -23.96 11.02 -22.56
CA ARG A 213 -22.88 11.95 -22.98
C ARG A 213 -21.51 11.28 -22.92
N THR A 214 -21.34 10.29 -22.05
CA THR A 214 -20.12 9.48 -21.97
C THR A 214 -20.03 8.56 -23.16
N GLN A 215 -19.17 8.88 -24.12
CA GLN A 215 -18.88 7.94 -25.20
C GLN A 215 -18.23 6.69 -24.59
N ALA A 216 -18.79 5.50 -24.84
CA ALA A 216 -18.20 4.23 -24.41
C ALA A 216 -16.71 4.09 -24.83
N ILE A 217 -16.35 4.77 -25.93
CA ILE A 217 -14.98 4.96 -26.41
C ILE A 217 -14.08 5.59 -25.33
N ASN A 218 -14.53 6.62 -24.61
CA ASN A 218 -13.74 7.27 -23.55
C ASN A 218 -13.46 6.32 -22.38
N ILE A 219 -14.42 5.46 -22.01
CA ILE A 219 -14.23 4.45 -20.96
C ILE A 219 -13.22 3.39 -21.42
N VAL A 220 -13.31 2.92 -22.67
CA VAL A 220 -12.38 1.95 -23.24
C VAL A 220 -10.96 2.55 -23.37
N LEU A 221 -10.86 3.79 -23.84
CA LEU A 221 -9.58 4.51 -23.90
C LEU A 221 -9.00 4.70 -22.51
N TRP A 222 -9.81 5.10 -21.53
CA TRP A 222 -9.40 5.22 -20.14
C TRP A 222 -8.85 3.91 -19.61
N LEU A 223 -9.60 2.80 -19.70
CA LEU A 223 -9.14 1.48 -19.26
C LEU A 223 -7.84 1.06 -19.96
N THR A 224 -7.72 1.35 -21.26
CA THR A 224 -6.52 1.05 -22.04
C THR A 224 -5.32 1.85 -21.53
N VAL A 225 -5.47 3.16 -21.31
CA VAL A 225 -4.44 4.03 -20.74
C VAL A 225 -4.03 3.55 -19.34
N GLN A 226 -5.00 3.17 -18.50
CA GLN A 226 -4.74 2.66 -17.16
C GLN A 226 -3.88 1.37 -17.20
N VAL A 227 -4.20 0.45 -18.11
CA VAL A 227 -3.42 -0.78 -18.30
C VAL A 227 -2.02 -0.47 -18.82
N ILE A 228 -1.89 0.39 -19.84
CA ILE A 228 -0.59 0.76 -20.42
C ILE A 228 0.32 1.40 -19.38
N ILE A 229 -0.18 2.36 -18.62
CA ILE A 229 0.59 3.04 -17.57
C ILE A 229 0.99 2.06 -16.48
N SER A 230 0.08 1.17 -16.07
CA SER A 230 0.40 0.14 -15.07
C SER A 230 1.51 -0.79 -15.55
N VAL A 231 1.47 -1.22 -16.81
CA VAL A 231 2.52 -2.06 -17.41
C VAL A 231 3.84 -1.31 -17.50
N ALA A 232 3.83 -0.05 -17.96
CA ALA A 232 5.02 0.78 -18.05
C ALA A 232 5.65 0.99 -16.67
N PHE A 233 4.83 1.29 -15.66
CA PHE A 233 5.27 1.48 -14.29
C PHE A 233 5.91 0.20 -13.72
N VAL A 234 5.25 -0.94 -13.92
CA VAL A 234 5.75 -2.26 -13.53
C VAL A 234 7.09 -2.56 -14.21
N TYR A 235 7.19 -2.32 -15.52
CA TYR A 235 8.43 -2.52 -16.28
C TYR A 235 9.57 -1.67 -15.71
N LEU A 236 9.31 -0.38 -15.46
CA LEU A 236 10.29 0.53 -14.87
C LEU A 236 10.72 0.09 -13.47
N ALA A 237 9.79 -0.40 -12.64
CA ALA A 237 10.10 -0.91 -11.31
C ALA A 237 11.02 -2.14 -11.37
N VAL A 238 10.72 -3.10 -12.26
CA VAL A 238 11.58 -4.27 -12.50
C VAL A 238 12.95 -3.85 -13.01
N TYR A 239 12.99 -2.96 -14.00
CA TYR A 239 14.23 -2.45 -14.58
C TYR A 239 15.12 -1.75 -13.54
N TRP A 240 14.52 -0.89 -12.72
CA TRP A 240 15.23 -0.19 -11.65
C TRP A 240 15.81 -1.19 -10.65
N GLN A 241 15.04 -2.20 -10.25
CA GLN A 241 15.50 -3.18 -9.28
C GLN A 241 16.61 -4.08 -9.83
N GLN A 242 16.55 -4.48 -11.10
CA GLN A 242 17.64 -5.18 -11.78
C GLN A 242 18.92 -4.34 -11.81
N ARG A 243 18.81 -3.02 -12.04
CA ARG A 243 19.96 -2.11 -11.97
C ARG A 243 20.56 -2.03 -10.56
N GLN A 244 19.73 -2.00 -9.51
CA GLN A 244 20.22 -2.00 -8.13
C GLN A 244 20.96 -3.30 -7.79
N LEU A 245 20.42 -4.46 -8.20
CA LEU A 245 21.08 -5.76 -8.02
C LEU A 245 22.45 -5.80 -8.72
N LYS A 246 22.52 -5.30 -9.97
CA LYS A 246 23.79 -5.20 -10.71
C LYS A 246 24.80 -4.31 -10.00
N LYS A 247 24.38 -3.15 -9.46
CA LYS A 247 25.24 -2.24 -8.68
C LYS A 247 25.81 -2.90 -7.42
N VAL A 248 24.98 -3.66 -6.69
CA VAL A 248 25.42 -4.39 -5.50
C VAL A 248 26.42 -5.49 -5.88
N SER A 249 26.17 -6.25 -6.97
CA SER A 249 27.12 -7.27 -7.44
C SER A 249 28.43 -6.71 -7.98
N SER A 250 28.44 -5.48 -8.49
CA SER A 250 29.64 -4.81 -9.02
C SER A 250 30.44 -4.06 -7.95
N THR A 251 29.93 -3.93 -6.72
CA THR A 251 30.67 -3.27 -5.64
C THR A 251 31.63 -4.28 -5.03
N PRO A 252 32.97 -4.07 -5.10
CA PRO A 252 33.91 -5.00 -4.50
C PRO A 252 33.72 -4.97 -2.99
N THR A 253 33.44 -6.13 -2.39
CA THR A 253 33.49 -6.32 -0.95
C THR A 253 34.90 -5.93 -0.49
N LYS A 254 35.07 -4.78 0.19
CA LYS A 254 36.27 -4.54 1.00
C LYS A 254 36.26 -5.57 2.12
N ARG A 255 36.83 -6.74 1.84
CA ARG A 255 37.22 -7.73 2.83
C ARG A 255 38.18 -7.00 3.76
N LYS A 256 37.75 -6.72 5.00
CA LYS A 256 38.71 -6.42 6.06
C LYS A 256 39.58 -7.68 6.19
N GLU A 257 40.75 -7.64 5.57
CA GLU A 257 41.83 -8.57 5.87
C GLU A 257 42.28 -8.29 7.30
N THR A 258 41.75 -9.04 8.25
CA THR A 258 42.50 -9.31 9.49
C THR A 258 43.64 -10.22 9.10
N SER A 259 44.86 -9.66 9.12
CA SER A 259 46.12 -10.36 8.88
C SER A 259 46.28 -11.60 9.76
N PRO A 260 46.96 -12.65 9.29
CA PRO A 260 47.26 -13.83 10.10
C PRO A 260 48.39 -13.49 11.08
N ALA A 261 48.09 -13.46 12.38
CA ALA A 261 49.11 -13.42 13.41
C ALA A 261 49.79 -14.79 13.53
N THR A 262 51.11 -14.73 13.50
CA THR A 262 52.09 -15.80 13.44
C THR A 262 52.08 -16.74 14.66
N SER A 263 52.54 -17.95 14.40
CA SER A 263 52.76 -19.09 15.30
C SER A 263 53.57 -18.81 16.58
N SER A 264 53.15 -19.44 17.68
CA SER A 264 54.06 -20.03 18.68
C SER A 264 53.36 -21.12 19.50
N SER A 265 53.79 -22.37 19.33
CA SER A 265 53.52 -23.48 20.27
C SER A 265 54.19 -23.20 21.63
N PRO A 266 53.70 -23.78 22.74
CA PRO A 266 54.47 -24.90 23.28
C PRO A 266 53.67 -26.02 23.99
N SER A 267 54.20 -27.23 23.80
CA SER A 267 54.41 -28.33 24.77
C SER A 267 53.26 -29.03 25.52
N LYS A 268 53.45 -30.35 25.61
CA LYS A 268 52.65 -31.40 26.23
C LYS A 268 52.60 -31.30 27.76
N GLY A 269 51.44 -31.65 28.35
CA GLY A 269 51.30 -31.98 29.77
C GLY A 269 50.00 -32.74 30.05
N LYS A 270 50.10 -33.96 30.60
CA LYS A 270 49.02 -34.91 30.95
C LYS A 270 48.08 -34.38 32.06
N LEU A 271 46.78 -34.71 32.03
CA LEU A 271 46.04 -35.40 33.12
C LEU A 271 44.54 -35.66 32.80
N SER A 272 44.17 -36.96 32.84
CA SER A 272 42.96 -37.66 33.32
C SER A 272 41.49 -37.15 33.12
N PRO A 273 40.53 -38.05 32.82
CA PRO A 273 39.11 -37.73 32.64
C PRO A 273 38.29 -37.76 33.94
N GLN A 274 37.39 -36.79 34.14
CA GLN A 274 36.34 -36.87 35.17
C GLN A 274 34.95 -37.01 34.56
N LYS A 275 34.17 -37.86 35.23
CA LYS A 275 32.94 -38.55 34.84
C LYS A 275 31.71 -37.63 34.72
N GLU A 276 30.86 -38.01 33.77
CA GLU A 276 29.41 -37.75 33.74
C GLU A 276 28.76 -37.98 35.11
N LYS A 277 27.98 -36.99 35.55
CA LYS A 277 26.91 -37.17 36.55
C LYS A 277 25.56 -37.01 35.85
N LYS A 278 24.87 -38.13 35.61
CA LYS A 278 23.42 -38.19 35.51
C LYS A 278 22.82 -37.87 36.89
N VAL A 279 21.87 -36.95 36.94
CA VAL A 279 20.97 -36.78 38.09
C VAL A 279 19.55 -37.07 37.60
N LYS A 280 18.83 -37.78 38.46
CA LYS A 280 17.52 -38.41 38.31
C LYS A 280 16.41 -37.44 37.96
#